data_AF-A0A951AHK4-F1
#
_entry.id   AF-A0A951AHK4-F1
#
_cell.length_a   1.000
_cell.length_b   1.000
_cell.length_c   1.000
_cell.angle_alpha   90.00
_cell.angle_beta   90.00
_cell.angle_gamma   90.00
#
_symmetry.space_group_name_H-M   'P 1'
#
loop_
_entity.id
_entity.type
_entity.pdbx_description
1 polymer ?
#
loop_
_entity_poly.entity_id
_entity_poly.type
_entity_poly.pdbx_seq_one_letter_code
_entity_poly.pdbx_strand_id
1 'polypeptide(L)'
;MRKFPDRLGLEWENEERASKQYTIAFTLLETLVVVVISAIVAAGISLGVSHAISDSKGRECSANLATIEGAKDEFSRDNPGAALTSLDQLKPYLRYGVPTCPAGGTYANVLDLNARCTCSLGTDNKPGFHTLAKP
;
A
#
# COMPACT_ATOMS: atom_id res chain seq x y z
N MET A 1 -3.60 90.07 -18.41
CA MET A 1 -4.48 89.16 -17.64
C MET A 1 -5.39 88.41 -18.61
N ARG A 2 -5.16 87.11 -18.82
CA ARG A 2 -6.14 86.21 -19.45
C ARG A 2 -6.28 85.00 -18.52
N LYS A 3 -7.45 84.89 -17.93
CA LYS A 3 -7.87 83.88 -16.96
C LYS A 3 -8.16 82.60 -17.76
N PHE A 4 -7.40 81.54 -17.49
CA PHE A 4 -7.71 80.21 -18.04
C PHE A 4 -8.96 79.68 -17.32
N PRO A 5 -9.95 79.13 -18.04
CA PRO A 5 -11.08 78.45 -17.40
C PRO A 5 -10.67 77.04 -16.96
N ASP A 6 -11.01 76.72 -15.72
CA ASP A 6 -10.86 75.40 -15.12
C ASP A 6 -11.77 74.39 -15.85
N ARG A 7 -11.16 73.49 -16.64
CA ARG A 7 -11.81 72.23 -17.03
C ARG A 7 -11.51 71.17 -15.98
N LEU A 8 -12.22 71.27 -14.87
CA LEU A 8 -12.25 70.25 -13.82
C LEU A 8 -13.71 69.84 -13.63
N GLY A 9 -14.09 68.77 -14.34
CA GLY A 9 -15.40 68.15 -14.19
C GLY A 9 -15.92 67.63 -15.53
N LEU A 10 -16.38 66.37 -15.50
CA LEU A 10 -17.23 65.73 -16.51
C LEU A 10 -16.54 64.99 -17.67
N GLU A 11 -15.56 64.13 -17.37
CA GLU A 11 -15.14 63.06 -18.31
C GLU A 11 -14.69 61.78 -17.57
N TRP A 12 -15.28 61.49 -16.40
CA TRP A 12 -15.11 60.22 -15.67
C TRP A 12 -16.43 59.45 -15.49
N GLU A 13 -17.46 59.80 -16.27
CA GLU A 13 -18.67 59.01 -16.41
C GLU A 13 -18.49 58.01 -17.55
N ASN A 14 -18.61 56.72 -17.24
CA ASN A 14 -18.74 55.58 -18.18
C ASN A 14 -17.54 54.64 -18.35
N GLU A 15 -16.83 54.36 -17.26
CA GLU A 15 -16.38 52.97 -17.02
C GLU A 15 -17.21 52.39 -15.88
N GLU A 16 -18.53 52.36 -16.09
CA GLU A 16 -19.44 51.57 -15.27
C GLU A 16 -19.05 50.10 -15.41
N ARG A 17 -18.33 49.67 -14.38
CA ARG A 17 -18.04 48.30 -14.00
C ARG A 17 -19.26 47.43 -14.27
N ALA A 18 -19.27 46.75 -15.41
CA ALA A 18 -20.06 45.55 -15.61
C ALA A 18 -19.50 44.45 -14.71
N SER A 19 -19.67 44.62 -13.40
CA SER A 19 -19.52 43.56 -12.43
C SER A 19 -20.65 42.58 -12.72
N LYS A 20 -20.33 41.52 -13.49
CA LYS A 20 -21.20 40.37 -13.65
C LYS A 20 -21.53 39.87 -12.25
N GLN A 21 -22.74 40.16 -11.78
CA GLN A 21 -23.27 39.68 -10.52
C GLN A 21 -23.36 38.15 -10.60
N TYR A 22 -22.37 37.48 -10.04
CA TYR A 22 -22.38 36.03 -9.89
C TYR A 22 -23.27 35.67 -8.70
N THR A 23 -24.58 35.85 -8.84
CA THR A 23 -25.55 35.63 -7.74
C THR A 23 -25.95 34.15 -7.61
N ILE A 24 -25.25 33.24 -8.29
CA ILE A 24 -25.39 31.78 -8.10
C ILE A 24 -23.98 31.13 -7.97
N ALA A 25 -23.09 31.75 -7.18
CA ALA A 25 -21.68 31.35 -7.07
C ALA A 25 -21.34 30.42 -5.89
N PHE A 26 -22.30 30.09 -5.02
CA PHE A 26 -21.95 29.44 -3.75
C PHE A 26 -21.63 27.95 -3.93
N THR A 27 -22.49 27.20 -4.61
CA THR A 27 -22.32 25.74 -4.80
C THR A 27 -21.22 25.37 -5.79
N LEU A 28 -21.01 26.18 -6.84
CA LEU A 28 -19.97 25.92 -7.84
C LEU A 28 -18.56 26.17 -7.29
N LEU A 29 -18.35 27.28 -6.56
CA LEU A 29 -17.06 27.56 -5.94
C LEU A 29 -16.75 26.57 -4.81
N GLU A 30 -17.75 26.23 -4.01
CA GLU A 30 -17.62 25.30 -2.89
C GLU A 30 -17.25 23.89 -3.36
N THR A 31 -17.89 23.39 -4.41
CA THR A 31 -17.51 22.09 -4.99
C THR A 31 -16.15 22.16 -5.70
N LEU A 32 -15.80 23.30 -6.32
CA LEU A 32 -14.49 23.49 -6.96
C LEU A 32 -13.33 23.47 -5.97
N VAL A 33 -13.45 24.14 -4.82
CA VAL A 33 -12.40 24.09 -3.80
C VAL A 33 -12.26 22.70 -3.17
N VAL A 34 -13.38 21.98 -2.97
CA VAL A 34 -13.36 20.59 -2.46
C VAL A 34 -12.64 19.65 -3.44
N VAL A 35 -12.92 19.75 -4.75
CA VAL A 35 -12.27 18.90 -5.75
C VAL A 35 -10.76 19.17 -5.81
N VAL A 36 -10.35 20.44 -5.76
CA VAL A 36 -8.92 20.81 -5.75
C VAL A 36 -8.19 20.23 -4.54
N ILE A 37 -8.76 20.36 -3.33
CA ILE A 37 -8.15 19.78 -2.11
C ILE A 37 -8.14 18.25 -2.18
N SER A 38 -9.22 17.62 -2.65
CA SER A 38 -9.30 16.16 -2.76
C SER A 38 -8.26 15.58 -3.71
N ALA A 39 -7.95 16.28 -4.81
CA ALA A 39 -6.92 15.87 -5.77
C ALA A 39 -5.53 15.89 -5.15
N ILE A 40 -5.21 16.92 -4.35
CA ILE A 40 -3.92 17.04 -3.65
C ILE A 40 -3.76 15.92 -2.62
N VAL A 41 -4.81 15.64 -1.82
CA VAL A 41 -4.78 14.58 -0.81
C VAL A 41 -4.67 13.19 -1.45
N ALA A 42 -5.46 12.91 -2.49
CA ALA A 42 -5.43 11.61 -3.19
C ALA A 42 -4.06 11.34 -3.82
N ALA A 43 -3.42 12.36 -4.39
CA ALA A 43 -2.06 12.26 -4.92
C ALA A 43 -1.04 11.91 -3.82
N GLY A 44 -1.16 12.50 -2.62
CA GLY A 44 -0.26 12.23 -1.50
C GLY A 44 -0.37 10.80 -0.94
N ILE A 45 -1.58 10.24 -0.84
CA ILE A 45 -1.83 8.93 -0.22
C ILE A 45 -1.31 7.77 -1.09
N SER A 46 -1.42 7.91 -2.42
CA SER A 46 -1.16 6.82 -3.38
C SER A 46 0.26 6.23 -3.29
N LEU A 47 1.25 7.04 -2.92
CA LEU A 47 2.65 6.61 -2.84
C LEU A 47 2.93 5.68 -1.65
N GLY A 48 2.29 5.91 -0.50
CA GLY A 48 2.55 5.13 0.72
C GLY A 48 1.86 3.76 0.71
N VAL A 49 0.69 3.66 0.08
CA VAL A 49 -0.12 2.42 0.09
C VAL A 49 0.60 1.26 -0.59
N SER A 50 1.27 1.51 -1.71
CA SER A 50 2.01 0.46 -2.44
C SER A 50 3.14 -0.15 -1.59
N HIS A 51 3.84 0.66 -0.80
CA HIS A 51 4.90 0.19 0.09
C HIS A 51 4.33 -0.57 1.29
N ALA A 52 3.24 -0.07 1.89
CA ALA A 52 2.58 -0.76 2.99
C ALA A 52 2.08 -2.17 2.59
N ILE A 53 1.59 -2.32 1.35
CA ILE A 53 1.16 -3.62 0.81
C ILE A 53 2.35 -4.56 0.57
N SER A 54 3.50 -4.06 0.05
CA SER A 54 4.68 -4.92 -0.09
C SER A 54 5.17 -5.41 1.26
N ASP A 55 5.13 -4.55 2.27
CA ASP A 55 5.57 -4.87 3.62
C ASP A 55 4.62 -5.87 4.29
N SER A 56 3.30 -5.72 4.11
CA SER A 56 2.32 -6.68 4.65
C SER A 56 2.51 -8.07 4.05
N LYS A 57 2.70 -8.15 2.72
CA LYS A 57 2.99 -9.40 2.00
C LYS A 57 4.29 -10.05 2.51
N GLY A 58 5.32 -9.26 2.80
CA GLY A 58 6.58 -9.75 3.36
C GLY A 58 6.41 -10.39 4.74
N ARG A 59 5.59 -9.77 5.60
CA ARG A 59 5.28 -10.26 6.96
C ARG A 59 4.37 -11.47 6.98
N GLU A 60 3.37 -11.51 6.11
CA GLU A 60 2.53 -12.69 5.92
C GLU A 60 3.35 -13.86 5.40
N CYS A 61 4.30 -13.61 4.50
CA CYS A 61 5.22 -14.63 4.02
C CYS A 61 6.06 -15.23 5.16
N SER A 62 6.60 -14.41 6.06
CA SER A 62 7.37 -14.92 7.21
C SER A 62 6.51 -15.68 8.22
N ALA A 63 5.26 -15.26 8.43
CA ALA A 63 4.29 -15.99 9.26
C ALA A 63 3.92 -17.36 8.64
N ASN A 64 3.73 -17.42 7.33
CA ASN A 64 3.49 -18.66 6.60
C ASN A 64 4.69 -19.60 6.71
N LEU A 65 5.91 -19.09 6.56
CA LEU A 65 7.13 -19.88 6.75
C LEU A 65 7.20 -20.46 8.17
N ALA A 66 6.88 -19.67 9.20
CA ALA A 66 6.90 -20.13 10.58
C ALA A 66 5.86 -21.23 10.83
N THR A 67 4.70 -21.10 10.19
CA THR A 67 3.63 -22.11 10.24
C THR A 67 4.06 -23.42 9.56
N ILE A 68 4.75 -23.33 8.41
CA ILE A 68 5.29 -24.51 7.71
C ILE A 68 6.36 -25.21 8.56
N GLU A 69 7.27 -24.46 9.18
CA GLU A 69 8.29 -25.06 10.06
C GLU A 69 7.66 -25.72 11.28
N GLY A 70 6.67 -25.09 11.92
CA GLY A 70 5.92 -25.72 13.01
C GLY A 70 5.21 -27.00 12.57
N ALA A 71 4.66 -27.04 11.35
CA ALA A 71 4.05 -28.25 10.80
C ALA A 71 5.09 -29.36 10.52
N LYS A 72 6.31 -29.01 10.08
CA LYS A 72 7.42 -29.96 9.92
C LYS A 72 7.86 -30.55 11.26
N ASP A 73 7.98 -29.69 12.27
CA ASP A 73 8.33 -30.11 13.63
C ASP A 73 7.28 -31.08 14.19
N GLU A 74 5.99 -30.77 14.02
CA GLU A 74 4.91 -31.66 14.47
C GLU A 74 4.89 -32.99 13.71
N PHE A 75 5.06 -32.96 12.38
CA PHE A 75 5.19 -34.19 11.59
C PHE A 75 6.36 -35.06 12.08
N SER A 76 7.52 -34.44 12.34
CA SER A 76 8.71 -35.16 12.79
C SER A 76 8.54 -35.74 14.19
N ARG A 77 7.70 -35.14 15.04
CA ARG A 77 7.35 -35.65 16.37
C ARG A 77 6.44 -36.86 16.27
N ASP A 78 5.44 -36.80 15.39
CA ASP A 78 4.48 -37.89 15.20
C ASP A 78 5.05 -39.07 14.42
N ASN A 79 6.04 -38.83 13.55
CA ASN A 79 6.63 -39.83 12.65
C ASN A 79 8.16 -39.90 12.81
N PRO A 80 8.66 -40.40 13.96
CA PRO A 80 10.09 -40.40 14.25
C PRO A 80 10.86 -41.22 13.21
N GLY A 81 11.82 -40.58 12.54
CA GLY A 81 12.68 -41.20 11.52
C GLY A 81 12.06 -41.34 10.13
N ALA A 82 10.81 -40.90 9.93
CA ALA A 82 10.19 -40.87 8.61
C ALA A 82 10.65 -39.65 7.81
N ALA A 83 10.96 -39.87 6.53
CA ALA A 83 11.23 -38.77 5.61
C ALA A 83 9.91 -38.15 5.10
N LEU A 84 9.93 -36.85 4.92
CA LEU A 84 8.82 -36.11 4.32
C LEU A 84 8.95 -36.18 2.79
N THR A 85 8.19 -37.05 2.14
CA THR A 85 8.31 -37.31 0.69
C THR A 85 7.28 -36.56 -0.15
N SER A 86 6.22 -36.07 0.49
CA SER A 86 5.12 -35.38 -0.20
C SER A 86 4.51 -34.27 0.64
N LEU A 87 3.94 -33.26 -0.01
CA LEU A 87 3.21 -32.16 0.65
C LEU A 87 1.90 -32.65 1.29
N ASP A 88 1.35 -33.77 0.83
CA ASP A 88 0.14 -34.36 1.40
C ASP A 88 0.32 -34.79 2.85
N GLN A 89 1.54 -35.17 3.25
CA GLN A 89 1.87 -35.50 4.64
C GLN A 89 1.81 -34.29 5.58
N LEU A 90 1.92 -33.07 5.03
CA LEU A 90 1.83 -31.81 5.80
C LEU A 90 0.41 -31.26 5.90
N LYS A 91 -0.49 -31.65 4.99
CA LYS A 91 -1.90 -31.21 5.00
C LYS A 91 -2.62 -31.41 6.34
N PRO A 92 -2.47 -32.53 7.09
CA PRO A 92 -3.15 -32.67 8.37
C PRO A 92 -2.69 -31.67 9.44
N TYR A 93 -1.45 -31.19 9.36
CA TYR A 93 -0.88 -30.20 10.31
C TYR A 93 -1.18 -28.76 9.90
N LEU A 94 -1.69 -28.55 8.68
CA LEU A 94 -2.01 -27.26 8.11
C LEU A 94 -3.52 -27.15 7.89
N ARG A 95 -4.21 -26.53 8.86
CA ARG A 95 -5.69 -26.45 8.88
C ARG A 95 -6.33 -25.92 7.59
N TYR A 96 -5.65 -25.04 6.87
CA TYR A 96 -6.15 -24.42 5.62
C TYR A 96 -5.37 -24.88 4.38
N GLY A 97 -4.59 -25.97 4.49
CA GLY A 97 -3.71 -26.45 3.43
C GLY A 97 -2.37 -25.72 3.39
N VAL A 98 -1.56 -26.07 2.39
CA VAL A 98 -0.20 -25.49 2.22
C VAL A 98 -0.33 -24.04 1.76
N PRO A 99 0.16 -23.06 2.53
CA PRO A 99 0.05 -21.67 2.17
C PRO A 99 0.89 -21.35 0.94
N THR A 100 0.47 -20.33 0.19
CA THR A 100 1.23 -19.77 -0.92
C THR A 100 1.79 -18.40 -0.53
N CYS A 101 2.88 -17.97 -1.17
CA CYS A 101 3.45 -16.66 -0.88
C CYS A 101 2.56 -15.55 -1.47
N PRO A 102 2.11 -14.56 -0.68
CA PRO A 102 1.21 -13.50 -1.13
C PRO A 102 1.85 -12.49 -2.10
N ALA A 103 3.19 -12.52 -2.23
CA ALA A 103 3.94 -11.77 -3.24
C ALA A 103 4.24 -12.57 -4.52
N GLY A 104 3.75 -13.82 -4.63
CA GLY A 104 3.98 -14.68 -5.81
C GLY A 104 5.30 -15.46 -5.77
N GLY A 105 5.95 -15.53 -4.62
CA GLY A 105 7.14 -16.38 -4.42
C GLY A 105 6.80 -17.86 -4.27
N THR A 106 7.83 -18.70 -4.29
CA THR A 106 7.72 -20.14 -4.02
C THR A 106 8.46 -20.50 -2.75
N TYR A 107 7.92 -21.47 -2.00
CA TYR A 107 8.55 -22.01 -0.80
C TYR A 107 9.46 -23.18 -1.18
N ALA A 108 10.74 -23.06 -0.89
CA ALA A 108 11.75 -24.09 -1.08
C ALA A 108 11.96 -24.91 0.20
N ASN A 109 12.52 -26.12 0.06
CA ASN A 109 12.89 -27.00 1.18
C ASN A 109 11.73 -27.36 2.12
N VAL A 110 10.49 -27.38 1.62
CA VAL A 110 9.31 -27.78 2.41
C VAL A 110 9.36 -29.26 2.76
N LEU A 111 9.88 -30.09 1.85
CA LEU A 111 10.00 -31.55 2.01
C LEU A 111 11.27 -32.00 2.74
N ASP A 112 12.16 -31.07 3.09
CA ASP A 112 13.39 -31.41 3.80
C ASP A 112 13.22 -31.07 5.29
N LEU A 113 13.22 -32.08 6.15
CA LEU A 113 13.12 -31.89 7.60
C LEU A 113 14.41 -31.31 8.21
N ASN A 114 15.56 -31.46 7.55
CA ASN A 114 16.86 -30.99 8.05
C ASN A 114 17.20 -29.59 7.56
N ALA A 115 16.62 -29.16 6.45
CA ALA A 115 16.79 -27.80 5.92
C ALA A 115 15.61 -26.91 6.30
N ARG A 116 15.88 -25.64 6.59
CA ARG A 116 14.83 -24.65 6.82
C ARG A 116 14.10 -24.32 5.52
N CYS A 117 12.78 -24.16 5.61
CA CYS A 117 11.98 -23.63 4.53
C CYS A 117 12.36 -22.18 4.24
N THR A 118 12.52 -21.85 2.96
CA THR A 118 12.88 -20.50 2.51
C THR A 118 11.92 -20.05 1.41
N CYS A 119 11.76 -18.73 1.25
CA CYS A 119 11.02 -18.17 0.13
C CYS A 119 11.99 -17.70 -0.96
N SER A 120 11.65 -17.89 -2.23
CA SER A 120 12.44 -17.41 -3.37
C SER A 120 12.67 -15.88 -3.37
N LEU A 121 11.77 -15.13 -2.73
CA LEU A 121 11.85 -13.66 -2.60
C LEU A 121 12.61 -13.20 -1.34
N GLY A 122 13.17 -14.13 -0.56
CA GLY A 122 13.84 -13.86 0.72
C GLY A 122 15.35 -13.56 0.63
N THR A 123 15.86 -13.11 -0.50
CA THR A 123 17.32 -12.93 -0.71
C THR A 123 17.93 -11.78 0.08
N ASP A 124 17.12 -10.90 0.66
CA ASP A 124 17.60 -9.60 1.14
C ASP A 124 18.00 -9.55 2.63
N ASN A 125 17.95 -10.67 3.36
CA ASN A 125 18.40 -10.78 4.76
C ASN A 125 17.83 -9.71 5.72
N LYS A 126 16.77 -8.98 5.31
CA LYS A 126 16.05 -8.03 6.15
C LYS A 126 15.04 -8.83 6.99
N PRO A 127 15.12 -8.78 8.32
CA PRO A 127 14.16 -9.47 9.18
C PRO A 127 12.74 -8.94 8.89
N GLY A 128 11.80 -9.86 8.63
CA GLY A 128 10.40 -9.53 8.38
C GLY A 128 10.03 -9.30 6.90
N PHE A 129 10.98 -9.39 5.98
CA PHE A 129 10.71 -9.38 4.54
C PHE A 129 11.05 -10.75 3.95
N HIS A 130 10.04 -11.58 3.72
CA HIS A 130 10.15 -12.86 3.01
C HIS A 130 11.16 -13.88 3.58
N THR A 131 11.63 -13.67 4.81
CA THR A 131 12.59 -14.53 5.50
C THR A 131 12.08 -14.90 6.89
N LEU A 132 12.46 -16.09 7.35
CA LEU A 132 12.29 -16.47 8.74
C LEU A 132 13.29 -15.71 9.60
N ALA A 133 12.82 -15.13 10.70
CA ALA A 133 13.71 -14.59 11.72
C ALA A 133 14.63 -15.72 12.21
N LYS A 134 15.94 -15.48 12.22
CA LYS A 134 16.90 -16.39 12.84
C LYS A 134 16.64 -16.35 14.36
N PRO A 135 16.61 -17.51 15.06
CA PRO A 135 16.53 -17.53 16.52
C PRO A 135 17.73 -16.83 17.15
#